data_AF-B7TRE8-F1
#
_entry.id   AF-B7TRE8-F1
#
_cell.length_a   1.000
_cell.length_b   1.000
_cell.length_c   1.000
_cell.angle_alpha   90.00
_cell.angle_beta   90.00
_cell.angle_gamma   90.00
#
_symmetry.space_group_name_H-M   'P 1'
#
loop_
_entity.id
_entity.type
_entity.pdbx_description
1 polymer ?
#
loop_
_entity_poly.entity_id
_entity_poly.type
_entity_poly.pdbx_seq_one_letter_code
_entity_poly.pdbx_strand_id
1 'polypeptide(L)'
;GNPIKRIQYEIKQIKMFKGPDQDIEFIYTAPSSAVCGVSLDIGGKKEYLIAGKAEGNGNMHITLCDFIVPWDTLSTTQKKSLNHRYQMGCECKITRCPMIPCYISSPDECLWM
;
A
#
# COMPACT_ATOMS: atom_id res chain seq x y z
N GLY A 1 -29.92 -7.29 12.03
CA GLY A 1 -28.64 -6.57 12.21
C GLY A 1 -28.46 -5.60 11.06
N ASN A 2 -27.68 -4.54 11.25
CA ASN A 2 -27.41 -3.56 10.17
C ASN A 2 -26.51 -4.19 9.09
N PRO A 3 -26.75 -3.94 7.79
CA PRO A 3 -25.94 -4.50 6.72
C PRO A 3 -24.55 -3.87 6.69
N ILE A 4 -23.51 -4.71 6.64
CA ILE A 4 -22.13 -4.28 6.43
C ILE A 4 -21.96 -3.92 4.96
N LYS A 5 -21.57 -2.68 4.68
CA LYS A 5 -21.33 -2.19 3.31
C LYS A 5 -19.82 -2.08 3.04
N ARG A 6 -19.40 -2.45 1.83
CA ARG A 6 -18.04 -2.22 1.30
C ARG A 6 -18.17 -1.46 -0.02
N ILE A 7 -17.22 -0.59 -0.32
CA ILE A 7 -17.06 0.00 -1.65
C ILE A 7 -16.19 -0.94 -2.46
N GLN A 8 -16.57 -1.18 -3.71
CA GLN A 8 -15.83 -1.96 -4.69
C GLN A 8 -15.36 -1.04 -5.80
N TYR A 9 -14.07 -1.10 -6.12
CA TYR A 9 -13.46 -0.48 -7.28
C TYR A 9 -13.05 -1.58 -8.25
N GLU A 10 -13.51 -1.48 -9.50
CA GLU A 10 -12.94 -2.20 -10.62
C GLU A 10 -11.68 -1.45 -11.07
N ILE A 11 -10.56 -2.16 -11.18
CA ILE A 11 -9.28 -1.57 -11.55
C ILE A 11 -8.66 -2.29 -12.74
N LYS A 12 -7.83 -1.56 -13.49
CA LYS A 12 -6.95 -2.15 -14.49
C LYS A 12 -5.55 -2.25 -13.91
N GLN A 13 -5.11 -3.45 -13.56
CA GLN A 13 -3.75 -3.66 -13.11
C GLN A 13 -2.75 -3.35 -14.24
N ILE A 14 -1.82 -2.43 -13.99
CA ILE A 14 -0.76 -2.07 -14.96
C ILE A 14 0.46 -2.96 -14.75
N LYS A 15 0.86 -3.14 -13.49
CA LYS A 15 2.01 -3.95 -13.10
C LYS A 15 1.87 -4.39 -11.66
N MET A 16 2.23 -5.64 -11.38
CA MET A 16 2.40 -6.15 -10.02
C MET A 16 3.89 -6.17 -9.63
N PHE A 17 4.22 -5.58 -8.48
CA PHE A 17 5.59 -5.60 -7.94
C PHE A 17 5.81 -6.71 -6.90
N LYS A 18 4.74 -7.11 -6.20
CA LYS A 18 4.72 -8.19 -5.20
C LYS A 18 3.29 -8.67 -5.01
N GLY A 19 3.07 -9.98 -5.10
CA GLY A 19 1.74 -10.58 -4.94
C GLY A 19 1.62 -11.94 -5.62
N PRO A 20 0.39 -12.48 -5.72
CA PRO A 20 0.10 -13.73 -6.43
C PRO A 20 0.23 -13.57 -7.95
N ASP A 21 0.32 -14.68 -8.70
CA ASP A 21 0.38 -14.65 -10.16
C ASP A 21 -0.93 -14.19 -10.82
N GLN A 22 -2.05 -14.24 -10.08
CA GLN A 22 -3.35 -13.76 -10.56
C GLN A 22 -3.43 -12.24 -10.44
N ASP A 23 -3.88 -11.59 -11.52
CA ASP A 23 -4.13 -10.15 -11.54
C ASP A 23 -5.23 -9.74 -10.55
N ILE A 24 -5.07 -8.56 -9.95
CA ILE A 24 -6.09 -7.93 -9.14
C ILE A 24 -7.05 -7.17 -10.04
N GLU A 25 -8.31 -7.57 -10.01
CA GLU A 25 -9.41 -6.96 -10.76
C GLU A 25 -10.24 -6.03 -9.87
N PHE A 26 -10.38 -6.39 -8.59
CA PHE A 26 -11.23 -5.67 -7.64
C PHE A 26 -10.50 -5.27 -6.37
N ILE A 27 -10.72 -4.01 -5.97
CA ILE A 27 -10.27 -3.46 -4.72
C ILE A 27 -11.48 -3.11 -3.86
N TYR A 28 -11.45 -3.57 -2.60
CA TYR A 28 -12.48 -3.31 -1.61
C TYR A 28 -11.97 -2.39 -0.51
N THR A 29 -12.84 -1.48 -0.06
CA THR A 29 -12.54 -0.61 1.09
C THR A 29 -13.81 -0.26 1.85
N ALA A 30 -13.65 0.30 3.05
CA ALA A 30 -14.77 0.75 3.86
C ALA A 30 -15.42 2.03 3.27
N PRO A 31 -16.71 2.29 3.51
CA PRO A 31 -17.42 3.40 2.86
C PRO A 31 -17.13 4.78 3.46
N SER A 32 -16.46 4.86 4.61
CA SER A 32 -16.20 6.11 5.30
C SER A 32 -14.77 6.15 5.83
N SER A 33 -14.15 7.33 5.74
CA SER A 33 -12.82 7.59 6.31
C SER A 33 -12.75 7.34 7.82
N ALA A 34 -13.87 7.50 8.54
CA ALA A 34 -13.94 7.24 9.98
C ALA A 34 -13.64 5.77 10.35
N VAL A 35 -13.81 4.85 9.38
CA VAL A 35 -13.47 3.43 9.50
C VAL A 35 -12.39 3.04 8.49
N CYS A 36 -11.48 3.97 8.22
CA CYS A 36 -10.32 3.81 7.33
C CYS A 36 -10.68 3.55 5.85
N GLY A 37 -11.85 3.98 5.39
CA GLY A 37 -12.27 3.91 3.99
C GLY A 37 -11.50 4.85 3.08
N VAL A 38 -11.13 4.36 1.89
CA VAL A 38 -10.36 5.09 0.88
C VAL A 38 -11.25 5.54 -0.27
N SER A 39 -11.03 6.74 -0.79
CA SER A 39 -11.66 7.21 -2.03
C SER A 39 -10.61 7.30 -3.15
N LEU A 40 -10.75 6.47 -4.17
CA LEU A 40 -9.89 6.51 -5.37
C LEU A 40 -10.53 7.35 -6.48
N ASP A 41 -9.69 7.96 -7.32
CA ASP A 41 -10.13 8.70 -8.51
C ASP A 41 -10.50 7.71 -9.63
N ILE A 42 -11.77 7.70 -10.03
CA ILE A 42 -12.31 6.82 -11.08
C ILE A 42 -12.32 7.47 -12.47
N GLY A 43 -11.75 8.66 -12.63
CA GLY A 43 -11.70 9.38 -13.90
C GLY A 43 -10.78 8.76 -14.96
N GLY A 44 -10.14 7.63 -14.66
CA GLY A 44 -9.32 6.83 -15.60
C GLY A 44 -7.98 7.44 -16.01
N LYS A 45 -7.64 8.63 -15.49
CA LYS A 45 -6.42 9.37 -15.84
C LYS A 45 -5.31 9.27 -14.80
N LYS A 46 -5.59 8.72 -13.62
CA LYS A 46 -4.63 8.62 -12.53
C LYS A 46 -4.18 7.19 -12.33
N GLU A 47 -2.88 7.01 -12.34
CA GLU A 47 -2.23 5.77 -11.93
C GLU A 47 -1.86 5.87 -10.45
N TYR A 48 -1.97 4.75 -9.73
CA TYR A 48 -1.66 4.66 -8.32
C TYR A 48 -0.66 3.53 -8.08
N LEU A 49 0.26 3.75 -7.15
CA LEU A 49 0.90 2.64 -6.45
C LEU A 49 0.02 2.28 -5.26
N ILE A 50 -0.36 1.01 -5.18
CA ILE A 50 -1.23 0.49 -4.12
C ILE A 50 -0.52 -0.70 -3.47
N ALA A 51 -0.13 -0.56 -2.21
CA ALA A 51 0.18 -1.69 -1.35
C ALA A 51 -1.03 -1.99 -0.46
N GLY A 52 -1.30 -3.24 -0.14
CA GLY A 52 -2.43 -3.61 0.71
C GLY A 52 -2.59 -5.13 0.81
N LYS A 53 -3.75 -5.58 1.30
CA LYS A 53 -3.95 -6.98 1.67
C LYS A 53 -4.68 -7.74 0.55
N ALA A 54 -4.07 -8.81 0.05
CA ALA A 54 -4.75 -9.73 -0.86
C ALA A 54 -5.88 -10.49 -0.12
N GLU A 55 -7.07 -10.55 -0.72
CA GLU A 55 -8.20 -11.36 -0.24
C GLU A 55 -8.36 -12.67 -1.05
N GLY A 56 -7.62 -12.81 -2.15
CA GLY A 56 -7.65 -13.98 -3.05
C GLY A 56 -8.64 -13.82 -4.20
N ASN A 57 -8.54 -14.70 -5.21
CA ASN A 57 -9.40 -14.70 -6.40
C ASN A 57 -9.46 -13.34 -7.11
N GLY A 58 -8.30 -12.69 -7.30
CA GLY A 58 -8.21 -11.37 -7.94
C GLY A 58 -8.74 -10.19 -7.09
N ASN A 59 -8.98 -10.41 -5.80
CA ASN A 59 -9.50 -9.38 -4.88
C ASN A 59 -8.44 -8.89 -3.90
N MET A 60 -8.52 -7.61 -3.57
CA MET A 60 -7.66 -6.93 -2.60
C MET A 60 -8.48 -6.03 -1.68
N HIS A 61 -8.03 -5.87 -0.44
CA HIS A 61 -8.57 -4.92 0.52
C HIS A 61 -7.55 -3.82 0.84
N ILE A 62 -8.03 -2.58 0.89
CA ILE A 62 -7.23 -1.40 1.20
C ILE A 62 -7.92 -0.51 2.23
N THR A 63 -7.10 0.23 2.96
CA THR A 63 -7.48 1.14 4.03
C THR A 63 -6.67 2.44 3.94
N LEU A 64 -7.10 3.48 4.67
CA LEU A 64 -6.35 4.75 4.76
C LEU A 64 -4.93 4.60 5.33
N CYS A 65 -4.62 3.50 5.99
CA CYS A 65 -3.30 3.25 6.57
C CYS A 65 -2.34 2.58 5.59
N ASP A 66 -2.85 2.07 4.48
CA ASP A 66 -2.05 1.43 3.45
C ASP A 66 -1.26 2.46 2.61
N PHE A 67 -0.18 2.03 1.98
CA PHE A 67 0.64 2.89 1.13
C PHE A 67 -0.01 3.05 -0.25
N ILE A 68 -0.84 4.08 -0.38
CA ILE A 68 -1.62 4.39 -1.58
C ILE A 68 -1.28 5.81 -2.02
N VAL A 69 -0.54 5.94 -3.13
CA VAL A 69 -0.10 7.24 -3.64
C VAL A 69 -0.22 7.31 -5.15
N PRO A 70 -0.48 8.50 -5.74
CA PRO A 70 -0.42 8.66 -7.19
C PRO A 70 0.97 8.30 -7.71
N TRP A 71 1.04 7.57 -8.81
CA TRP A 71 2.30 7.08 -9.36
C TRP A 71 3.29 8.21 -9.67
N ASP A 72 2.81 9.36 -10.11
CA ASP A 72 3.64 10.51 -10.48
C ASP A 72 4.25 11.27 -9.30
N THR A 73 3.78 11.04 -8.07
CA THR A 73 4.37 11.67 -6.88
C THR A 73 5.55 10.87 -6.32
N LEU A 74 5.76 9.64 -6.78
CA LEU A 74 6.89 8.81 -6.36
C LEU A 74 8.19 9.33 -6.97
N SER A 75 9.23 9.44 -6.14
CA SER A 75 10.58 9.70 -6.62
C SER A 75 11.11 8.58 -7.51
N THR A 76 12.07 8.90 -8.38
CA THR A 76 12.76 7.92 -9.23
C THR A 76 13.36 6.76 -8.42
N THR A 77 13.89 7.05 -7.23
CA THR A 77 14.45 6.03 -6.33
C THR A 77 13.38 5.11 -5.80
N GLN A 78 12.21 5.64 -5.41
CA GLN A 78 11.09 4.80 -4.95
C GLN A 78 10.60 3.88 -6.06
N LYS A 79 10.37 4.41 -7.28
CA LYS A 79 9.93 3.62 -8.45
C LYS A 79 10.90 2.48 -8.78
N LYS A 80 12.20 2.75 -8.79
CA LYS A 80 13.23 1.71 -9.01
C LYS A 80 13.27 0.68 -7.88
N SER A 81 13.16 1.13 -6.64
CA SER A 81 13.31 0.26 -5.47
C SER A 81 12.18 -0.77 -5.33
N LEU A 82 11.00 -0.51 -5.91
CA LEU A 82 9.89 -1.49 -6.00
C LEU A 82 10.30 -2.81 -6.67
N ASN A 83 11.19 -2.78 -7.66
CA ASN A 83 11.61 -4.00 -8.38
C ASN A 83 12.91 -4.61 -7.83
N HIS A 84 13.72 -3.83 -7.11
CA HIS A 84 15.12 -4.22 -6.85
C HIS A 84 15.49 -4.22 -5.37
N ARG A 85 15.11 -3.19 -4.60
CA ARG A 85 15.74 -2.93 -3.30
C ARG A 85 14.84 -3.20 -2.11
N TYR A 86 13.54 -2.92 -2.22
CA TYR A 86 12.66 -3.05 -1.06
C TYR A 86 12.54 -4.49 -0.56
N GLN A 87 12.50 -5.46 -1.47
CA GLN A 87 12.47 -6.88 -1.09
C GLN A 87 13.77 -7.31 -0.39
N MET A 88 14.94 -6.78 -0.80
CA MET A 88 16.22 -7.07 -0.14
C MET A 88 16.26 -6.51 1.29
N GLY A 89 15.59 -5.39 1.54
CA GLY A 89 15.52 -4.76 2.85
C GLY A 89 14.44 -5.32 3.78
N CYS A 90 13.65 -6.32 3.34
CA CYS A 90 12.58 -6.87 4.17
C CYS A 90 13.08 -7.62 5.41
N GLU A 91 14.35 -8.05 5.44
CA GLU A 91 14.99 -8.65 6.62
C GLU A 91 15.48 -7.60 7.62
N CYS A 92 15.58 -6.33 7.22
CA CYS A 92 15.91 -5.22 8.10
C CYS A 92 14.63 -4.62 8.71
N LYS A 93 14.77 -3.96 9.87
CA LYS A 93 13.66 -3.31 10.56
C LYS A 93 13.81 -1.79 10.55
N ILE A 94 12.81 -1.10 10.02
CA ILE A 94 12.75 0.37 10.09
C ILE A 94 12.08 0.76 11.41
N THR A 95 12.85 1.39 12.31
CA THR A 95 12.38 1.83 13.64
C THR A 95 11.94 3.29 13.58
N ARG A 96 10.67 3.56 13.93
CA ARG A 96 10.11 4.93 13.98
C ARG A 96 10.70 5.72 15.15
N CYS A 97 10.97 7.01 14.94
CA CYS A 97 11.39 7.95 15.98
C CYS A 97 10.29 8.98 16.28
N PRO A 98 9.31 8.67 17.15
CA PRO A 98 8.20 9.58 17.42
C PRO A 98 8.59 10.81 18.26
N MET A 99 9.65 10.71 19.07
CA MET A 99 10.15 11.79 19.93
C MET A 99 11.64 11.62 20.19
N ILE A 100 12.43 12.67 19.97
CA ILE A 100 13.88 12.66 20.21
C ILE A 100 14.20 12.75 21.72
N PRO A 101 15.28 12.08 22.20
CA PRO A 101 16.24 11.28 21.43
C PRO A 101 15.75 9.84 21.17
N CYS A 102 16.11 9.30 20.00
CA CYS A 102 15.83 7.92 19.59
C CYS A 102 17.14 7.18 19.32
N TYR A 103 17.18 5.87 19.64
CA TYR A 103 18.35 5.02 19.45
C TYR A 103 17.93 3.69 18.83
N ILE A 104 18.81 3.08 18.02
CA ILE A 104 18.63 1.70 17.56
C ILE A 104 18.88 0.73 18.71
N SER A 105 18.12 -0.36 18.75
CA SER A 105 18.31 -1.42 19.75
C SER A 105 19.10 -2.62 19.21
N SER A 106 19.23 -2.75 17.89
CA SER A 106 19.82 -3.90 17.21
C SER A 106 20.50 -3.49 15.90
N PRO A 107 21.56 -4.20 15.44
CA PRO A 107 22.29 -3.83 14.21
C PRO A 107 21.50 -3.99 12.91
N ASP A 108 20.40 -4.75 12.92
CA ASP A 108 19.46 -4.89 11.79
C ASP A 108 18.39 -3.78 11.75
N GLU A 109 18.43 -2.83 12.69
CA GLU A 109 17.51 -1.69 12.74
C GLU A 109 18.08 -0.45 12.03
N CYS A 110 17.21 0.25 11.33
CA CYS A 110 17.48 1.57 10.74
C CYS A 110 16.48 2.58 11.33
N LEU A 111 16.98 3.66 11.95
CA LEU A 111 16.11 4.73 12.43
C LEU A 111 15.51 5.51 11.27
N TRP A 112 14.18 5.67 11.30
CA TRP A 112 13.48 6.62 10.45
C TRP A 112 13.45 7.97 11.16
N MET A 113 14.41 8.82 10.78
CA MET A 113 14.61 10.18 11.28
C MET A 113 13.72 11.20 10.56
#